data_AF-U9TG60-F1
#
_entry.id   AF-U9TG60-F1
#
_cell.length_a   1.000
_cell.length_b   1.000
_cell.length_c   1.000
_cell.angle_alpha   90.00
_cell.angle_beta   90.00
_cell.angle_gamma   90.00
#
_symmetry.space_group_name_H-M   'P 1'
#
loop_
_entity.id
_entity.type
_entity.pdbx_description
1 polymer ?
#
loop_
_entity_poly.entity_id
_entity_poly.type
_entity_poly.pdbx_seq_one_letter_code
_entity_poly.pdbx_strand_id
1 'polypeptide(L)'
;TYLRWKRDHRSIVLSLRFPFYLAITDFLYSSSDLINYSYSASNKSKFLNNEVITLPSPLCEIMGFSIVLFVSFNVLLVGAISIITWLRVVQEYYFELGKYDYKIWFPIVILSLIFPLSTLNAYGPTKYKYVTR
;
A
#
# COMPACT_ATOMS: atom_id res chain seq x y z
N THR A 1 8.48 -24.65 29.36
CA THR A 1 8.84 -25.09 27.99
C THR A 1 7.68 -25.75 27.24
N TYR A 2 6.92 -26.68 27.84
CA TYR A 2 5.75 -27.33 27.19
C TYR A 2 4.54 -26.40 26.92
N LEU A 3 4.22 -25.47 27.84
CA LEU A 3 3.14 -24.50 27.65
C LEU A 3 3.42 -23.48 26.52
N ARG A 4 4.69 -23.14 26.25
CA ARG A 4 5.10 -22.31 25.11
C ARG A 4 4.84 -23.04 23.79
N TRP A 5 5.20 -24.33 23.71
CA TRP A 5 5.03 -25.16 22.51
C TRP A 5 3.55 -25.41 22.15
N LYS A 6 2.71 -25.67 23.16
CA LYS A 6 1.25 -25.87 22.97
C LYS A 6 0.51 -24.59 22.57
N ARG A 7 1.07 -23.42 22.88
CA ARG A 7 0.48 -22.10 22.60
C ARG A 7 0.79 -21.63 21.17
N ASP A 8 1.96 -21.98 20.63
CA ASP A 8 2.35 -21.70 19.23
C ASP A 8 1.47 -22.44 18.20
N HIS A 9 0.94 -23.62 18.52
CA HIS A 9 0.21 -24.46 17.56
C HIS A 9 -1.26 -24.06 17.31
N ARG A 10 -1.78 -23.03 18.01
CA ARG A 10 -3.21 -22.65 17.91
C ARG A 10 -3.50 -21.41 17.06
N SER A 11 -2.48 -20.69 16.62
CA SER A 11 -2.65 -19.52 15.76
C SER A 11 -1.59 -19.55 14.68
N ILE A 12 -2.00 -19.43 13.40
CA ILE A 12 -1.09 -19.25 12.26
C ILE A 12 -0.02 -18.25 12.68
N VAL A 13 1.25 -18.67 12.59
CA VAL A 13 2.39 -17.91 13.09
C VAL A 13 2.32 -16.50 12.51
N LEU A 14 2.41 -15.50 13.39
CA LEU A 14 2.32 -14.10 13.03
C LEU A 14 3.28 -13.72 11.88
N SER A 15 4.44 -14.39 11.79
CA SER A 15 5.41 -14.19 10.71
C SER A 15 4.93 -14.66 9.33
N LEU A 16 3.85 -15.44 9.24
CA LEU A 16 3.27 -15.91 7.97
C LEU A 16 2.11 -15.01 7.52
N ARG A 17 1.35 -14.45 8.47
CA ARG A 17 0.22 -13.56 8.18
C ARG A 17 0.68 -12.23 7.59
N PHE A 18 1.76 -11.66 8.13
CA PHE A 18 2.26 -10.37 7.67
C PHE A 18 2.74 -10.38 6.20
N PRO A 19 3.57 -11.35 5.75
CA PRO A 19 3.91 -11.49 4.33
C PRO A 19 2.69 -11.74 3.45
N PHE A 20 1.69 -12.46 3.95
CA PHE A 20 0.45 -12.70 3.20
C PHE A 20 -0.33 -11.40 2.97
N TYR A 21 -0.45 -10.56 3.99
CA TYR A 21 -1.07 -9.23 3.86
C TYR A 21 -0.30 -8.33 2.90
N LEU A 22 1.03 -8.33 2.99
CA LEU A 22 1.90 -7.60 2.08
C LEU A 22 1.70 -8.07 0.63
N ALA A 23 1.63 -9.38 0.38
CA ALA A 23 1.44 -9.92 -0.95
C ALA A 23 0.09 -9.50 -1.56
N ILE A 24 -0.99 -9.46 -0.77
CA ILE A 24 -2.30 -8.99 -1.24
C ILE A 24 -2.23 -7.51 -1.63
N THR A 25 -1.60 -6.68 -0.79
CA THR A 25 -1.56 -5.23 -1.01
C THR A 25 -0.63 -4.86 -2.16
N ASP A 26 0.46 -5.59 -2.31
CA ASP A 26 1.39 -5.47 -3.43
C ASP A 26 0.75 -5.93 -4.75
N PHE A 27 -0.05 -7.00 -4.72
CA PHE A 27 -0.83 -7.44 -5.88
C PHE A 27 -1.85 -6.39 -6.32
N LEU A 28 -2.56 -5.74 -5.38
CA LEU A 28 -3.50 -4.66 -5.68
C LEU A 28 -2.81 -3.42 -6.26
N TYR A 29 -1.65 -3.06 -5.71
CA TYR A 29 -0.81 -1.99 -6.24
C TYR A 29 -0.35 -2.30 -7.67
N SER A 30 0.26 -3.47 -7.88
CA SER A 30 0.76 -3.93 -9.18
C SER A 30 -0.35 -4.00 -10.23
N SER A 31 -1.55 -4.46 -9.85
CA SER A 31 -2.71 -4.49 -10.75
C SER A 31 -3.16 -3.09 -11.16
N SER A 32 -3.19 -2.15 -10.22
CA SER A 32 -3.57 -0.76 -10.48
C SER A 32 -2.57 -0.07 -11.42
N ASP A 33 -1.29 -0.33 -11.21
CA ASP A 33 -0.19 0.22 -12.00
C ASP A 33 -0.14 -0.40 -13.40
N LEU A 34 -0.38 -1.71 -13.51
CA LEU A 34 -0.50 -2.40 -14.79
C LEU A 34 -1.63 -1.81 -15.63
N ILE A 35 -2.79 -1.49 -15.05
CA ILE A 35 -3.89 -0.85 -15.78
C ILE A 35 -3.46 0.54 -16.28
N ASN A 36 -2.78 1.31 -15.44
CA ASN A 36 -2.31 2.65 -15.79
C ASN A 36 -1.32 2.61 -16.97
N TYR A 37 -0.33 1.73 -16.90
CA TYR A 37 0.64 1.54 -17.98
C TYR A 37 0.02 0.94 -19.24
N SER A 38 -0.91 -0.01 -19.11
CA SER A 38 -1.60 -0.62 -20.26
C SER A 38 -2.45 0.40 -21.01
N TYR A 39 -3.11 1.31 -20.29
CA TYR A 39 -3.85 2.42 -20.90
C TYR A 39 -2.92 3.37 -21.65
N SER A 40 -1.81 3.77 -21.02
CA SER A 40 -0.80 4.62 -21.65
C SER A 40 -0.19 3.98 -22.90
N ALA A 41 0.14 2.69 -22.85
CA ALA A 41 0.71 1.93 -23.95
C ALA A 41 -0.27 1.75 -25.13
N SER A 42 -1.56 1.54 -24.85
CA SER A 42 -2.59 1.33 -25.88
C SER A 42 -2.94 2.64 -26.60
N ASN A 43 -2.89 3.78 -25.92
CA ASN A 43 -3.14 5.11 -26.49
C ASN A 43 -1.89 5.76 -27.10
N LYS A 44 -1.00 4.96 -27.70
CA LYS A 44 0.21 5.43 -28.39
C LYS A 44 -0.08 6.47 -29.48
N SER A 45 -1.29 6.48 -30.06
CA SER A 45 -1.75 7.47 -31.03
C SER A 45 -1.86 8.89 -30.46
N LYS A 46 -2.24 9.06 -29.18
CA LYS A 46 -2.26 10.36 -28.50
C LYS A 46 -0.88 10.83 -28.07
N PHE A 47 0.02 9.88 -27.73
CA PHE A 47 1.44 10.16 -27.48
C PHE A 47 2.12 10.86 -28.67
N LEU A 48 1.86 10.35 -29.88
CA LEU A 48 2.41 10.86 -31.13
C LEU A 48 1.95 12.28 -31.48
N ASN A 49 0.81 12.71 -30.93
CA ASN A 49 0.23 14.04 -31.17
C ASN A 49 0.59 15.07 -30.07
N ASN A 50 1.54 14.77 -29.16
CA ASN A 50 1.89 15.60 -28.01
C ASN A 50 0.70 15.94 -27.08
N GLU A 51 -0.39 15.17 -27.15
CA GLU A 51 -1.50 15.34 -26.22
C GLU A 51 -1.18 14.61 -24.91
N VAL A 52 -1.51 15.24 -23.79
CA VAL A 52 -1.32 14.65 -22.46
C VAL A 52 -2.13 13.35 -22.39
N ILE A 53 -1.44 12.21 -22.27
CA ILE A 53 -2.05 10.89 -22.07
C ILE A 53 -2.49 10.79 -20.62
N THR A 54 -3.52 11.51 -20.28
CA THR A 54 -4.23 11.34 -19.01
C THR A 54 -5.55 10.64 -19.29
N LEU A 55 -5.86 9.67 -18.44
CA LEU A 55 -7.20 9.09 -18.39
C LEU A 55 -8.21 10.25 -18.18
N PRO A 56 -9.40 10.24 -18.82
CA PRO A 56 -10.36 11.32 -18.64
C PRO A 56 -10.68 11.53 -17.16
N SER A 57 -10.70 12.78 -16.70
CA SER A 57 -11.21 13.14 -15.38
C SER A 57 -12.68 12.69 -15.32
N PRO A 58 -13.13 11.96 -14.27
CA PRO A 58 -12.56 11.84 -12.91
C PRO A 58 -11.67 10.60 -12.65
N LEU A 59 -11.47 9.74 -13.64
CA LEU A 59 -10.82 8.43 -13.41
C LEU A 59 -9.32 8.57 -13.09
N CYS A 60 -8.63 9.58 -13.65
CA CYS A 60 -7.22 9.85 -13.37
C CYS A 60 -6.98 10.22 -11.90
N GLU A 61 -7.86 11.02 -11.30
CA GLU A 61 -7.75 11.44 -9.89
C GLU A 61 -7.99 10.26 -8.96
N ILE A 62 -9.00 9.43 -9.27
CA ILE A 62 -9.31 8.21 -8.50
C ILE A 62 -8.14 7.21 -8.58
N MET A 63 -7.59 6.97 -9.78
CA MET A 63 -6.46 6.05 -9.94
C MET A 63 -5.19 6.57 -9.24
N GLY A 64 -4.89 7.86 -9.36
CA GLY A 64 -3.76 8.48 -8.65
C GLY A 64 -3.91 8.37 -7.13
N PHE A 65 -5.11 8.63 -6.61
CA PHE A 65 -5.44 8.43 -5.20
C PHE A 65 -5.26 6.96 -4.77
N SER A 66 -5.81 6.00 -5.54
CA SER A 66 -5.70 4.57 -5.25
C SER A 66 -4.25 4.10 -5.22
N ILE A 67 -3.43 4.52 -6.18
CA ILE A 67 -2.01 4.17 -6.26
C ILE A 67 -1.26 4.66 -5.01
N VAL A 68 -1.42 5.94 -4.64
CA VAL A 68 -0.72 6.47 -3.47
C VAL A 68 -1.21 5.85 -2.18
N LEU A 69 -2.51 5.54 -2.09
CA LEU A 69 -3.07 4.83 -0.94
C LEU A 69 -2.46 3.43 -0.78
N PHE A 70 -2.37 2.64 -1.86
CA PHE A 70 -1.77 1.30 -1.79
C PHE A 70 -0.27 1.33 -1.50
N VAL A 71 0.49 2.26 -2.08
CA VAL A 71 1.92 2.44 -1.76
C VAL A 71 2.10 2.81 -0.30
N SER A 72 1.35 3.78 0.19
CA SER A 72 1.41 4.22 1.60
C SER A 72 1.07 3.06 2.54
N PHE A 73 0.07 2.25 2.18
CA PHE A 73 -0.31 1.07 2.94
C PHE A 73 0.81 0.03 3.01
N ASN A 74 1.46 -0.28 1.89
CA ASN A 74 2.59 -1.22 1.82
C ASN A 74 3.77 -0.72 2.68
N VAL A 75 4.17 0.55 2.56
CA VAL A 75 5.29 1.12 3.33
C VAL A 75 5.01 1.06 4.83
N LEU A 76 3.79 1.42 5.27
CA LEU A 76 3.41 1.35 6.68
C LEU A 76 3.34 -0.08 7.21
N LEU A 77 2.87 -1.04 6.40
CA LEU A 77 2.92 -2.46 6.75
C LEU A 77 4.36 -2.95 6.96
N VAL A 78 5.26 -2.65 6.04
CA VAL A 78 6.69 -3.00 6.16
C VAL A 78 7.30 -2.37 7.42
N GLY A 79 6.99 -1.09 7.68
CA GLY A 79 7.43 -0.39 8.89
C GLY A 79 6.92 -1.06 10.17
N ALA A 80 5.63 -1.43 10.21
CA ALA A 80 5.05 -2.12 11.36
C ALA A 80 5.69 -3.49 11.58
N ILE A 81 5.93 -4.27 10.52
CA ILE A 81 6.60 -5.57 10.59
C ILE A 81 8.01 -5.39 11.15
N SER A 82 8.76 -4.39 10.66
CA SER A 82 10.12 -4.08 11.15
C SER A 82 10.12 -3.80 12.66
N ILE A 83 9.20 -2.94 13.14
CA ILE A 83 9.08 -2.63 14.57
C ILE A 83 8.74 -3.88 15.40
N ILE A 84 7.79 -4.71 14.93
CA ILE A 84 7.41 -5.95 15.61
C ILE A 84 8.58 -6.94 15.66
N THR A 85 9.35 -7.06 14.57
CA THR A 85 10.53 -7.92 14.54
C THR A 85 11.61 -7.43 15.49
N TRP A 86 11.85 -6.11 15.56
CA TRP A 86 12.80 -5.51 16.49
C TRP A 86 12.40 -5.75 17.95
N LEU A 87 11.12 -5.53 18.29
CA LEU A 87 10.57 -5.82 19.63
C LEU A 87 10.75 -7.29 20.02
N ARG A 88 10.54 -8.21 19.06
CA ARG A 88 10.72 -9.64 19.30
C ARG A 88 12.18 -10.02 19.51
N VAL A 89 13.09 -9.49 18.69
CA VAL A 89 14.51 -9.91 18.69
C VAL A 89 15.29 -9.24 19.81
N VAL A 90 15.09 -7.93 20.01
CA VAL A 90 15.90 -7.13 20.94
C VAL A 90 15.28 -7.08 22.33
N GLN A 91 13.96 -6.94 22.42
CA GLN A 91 13.26 -6.84 23.72
C GLN A 91 12.66 -8.18 24.19
N GLU A 92 12.79 -9.25 23.40
CA GLU A 92 12.15 -10.56 23.64
C GLU A 92 10.64 -10.46 23.97
N TYR A 93 10.00 -9.39 23.50
CA TYR A 93 8.61 -9.12 23.81
C TYR A 93 7.71 -9.75 22.75
N TYR A 94 7.04 -10.84 23.12
CA TYR A 94 6.15 -11.57 22.25
C TYR A 94 4.74 -10.94 22.27
N PHE A 95 4.47 -10.07 21.31
CA PHE A 95 3.10 -9.61 21.06
C PHE A 95 2.26 -10.79 20.53
N GLU A 96 1.33 -11.27 21.35
CA GLU A 96 0.29 -12.22 20.90
C GLU A 96 -0.79 -11.50 20.12
N LEU A 97 -0.46 -11.25 18.87
CA LEU A 97 -1.34 -10.77 17.83
C LEU A 97 -2.19 -11.95 17.33
N GLY A 98 -3.12 -12.37 18.19
CA GLY A 98 -4.10 -13.42 17.90
C GLY A 98 -5.33 -12.84 17.20
N LYS A 99 -6.43 -12.65 17.95
CA LYS A 99 -7.69 -12.04 17.48
C LYS A 99 -7.61 -10.50 17.39
N TYR A 100 -6.48 -9.92 17.79
CA TYR A 100 -6.25 -8.47 17.88
C TYR A 100 -5.45 -7.89 16.69
N ASP A 101 -5.26 -8.64 15.61
CA ASP A 101 -4.62 -8.15 14.37
C ASP A 101 -5.28 -6.84 13.87
N TYR A 102 -6.60 -6.67 14.11
CA TYR A 102 -7.33 -5.45 13.78
C TYR A 102 -6.78 -4.19 14.46
N LYS A 103 -6.16 -4.30 15.65
CA LYS A 103 -5.58 -3.14 16.36
C LYS A 103 -4.32 -2.59 15.69
N ILE A 104 -3.59 -3.41 14.94
CA ILE A 104 -2.43 -2.95 14.14
C ILE A 104 -2.90 -2.43 12.79
N TRP A 105 -3.91 -3.08 12.20
CA TRP A 105 -4.51 -2.61 10.95
C TRP A 105 -5.16 -1.23 11.08
N PHE A 106 -5.79 -0.94 12.21
CA PHE A 106 -6.48 0.33 12.43
C PHE A 106 -5.58 1.57 12.27
N PRO A 107 -4.44 1.71 12.99
CA PRO A 107 -3.56 2.86 12.80
C PRO A 107 -2.92 2.89 11.41
N ILE A 108 -2.60 1.73 10.82
CA ILE A 108 -2.02 1.65 9.46
C ILE A 108 -3.03 2.19 8.43
N VAL A 109 -4.28 1.74 8.50
CA VAL A 109 -5.36 2.21 7.60
C VAL A 109 -5.57 3.72 7.77
N ILE A 110 -5.65 4.21 9.02
CA ILE A 110 -5.83 5.65 9.29
C ILE A 110 -4.68 6.48 8.73
N LEU A 111 -3.43 6.11 9.04
CA LEU A 111 -2.24 6.81 8.53
C LEU A 111 -2.20 6.78 7.01
N SER A 112 -2.48 5.61 6.40
CA SER A 112 -2.49 5.44 4.94
C SER A 112 -3.58 6.24 4.23
N LEU A 113 -4.66 6.63 4.92
CA LEU A 113 -5.72 7.48 4.40
C LEU A 113 -5.36 8.97 4.52
N ILE A 114 -4.72 9.38 5.62
CA ILE A 114 -4.37 10.79 5.87
C ILE A 114 -3.43 11.33 4.78
N PHE A 115 -2.43 10.55 4.38
CA PHE A 115 -1.47 10.97 3.35
C PHE A 115 -2.15 11.33 2.02
N PRO A 116 -2.89 10.44 1.37
CA PRO A 116 -3.55 10.73 0.10
C PRO A 116 -4.71 11.71 0.24
N LEU A 117 -5.44 11.76 1.37
CA LEU A 117 -6.47 12.77 1.63
C LEU A 117 -5.90 14.20 1.64
N SER A 118 -4.70 14.38 2.21
CA SER A 118 -4.04 15.69 2.28
C SER A 118 -3.57 16.20 0.93
N THR A 119 -3.32 15.28 -0.01
CA THR A 119 -2.81 15.54 -1.36
C THR A 119 -3.86 15.42 -2.46
N LEU A 120 -5.13 15.12 -2.12
CA LEU A 120 -6.25 15.04 -3.07
C LEU A 120 -6.34 16.25 -4.00
N ASN A 121 -6.14 17.46 -3.46
CA ASN A 121 -6.14 18.71 -4.22
C ASN A 121 -4.93 18.88 -5.17
N ALA A 122 -3.98 17.93 -5.17
CA ALA A 122 -2.78 17.94 -5.98
C ALA A 122 -2.69 16.77 -6.98
N TYR A 123 -3.63 15.81 -6.96
CA TYR A 123 -3.69 14.69 -7.92
C TYR A 123 -4.38 15.03 -9.24
N GLY A 124 -4.99 16.20 -9.36
CA GLY A 124 -5.54 16.68 -10.61
C GLY A 124 -4.44 16.95 -11.67
N PRO A 125 -4.78 16.91 -12.97
CA PRO A 125 -3.84 17.12 -14.08
C PRO A 125 -3.22 18.53 -14.16
N THR A 126 -3.46 19.40 -13.17
CA THR A 126 -3.24 20.85 -13.25
C THR A 126 -2.04 21.38 -12.47
N LYS A 127 -1.21 20.56 -11.81
CA LYS A 127 -0.06 21.07 -11.03
C LYS A 127 1.34 20.69 -11.50
N TYR A 128 1.49 19.76 -12.42
CA TYR A 128 2.78 19.50 -13.08
C TYR A 128 2.63 19.85 -14.56
N LYS A 129 2.55 21.16 -14.83
CA LYS A 129 3.04 21.69 -16.10
C LYS A 129 4.52 21.33 -16.15
N TYR A 130 4.86 20.16 -16.68
CA TYR A 130 6.19 19.97 -17.26
C TYR A 130 6.23 20.90 -18.47
N VAL A 131 6.64 22.14 -18.20
CA VAL A 131 7.21 23.02 -19.20
C VAL A 131 8.45 22.31 -19.69
N THR A 132 8.34 21.63 -20.81
CA THR A 132 9.48 21.24 -21.63
C THR A 132 9.23 21.78 -23.03
N ARG A 133 9.68 23.03 -23.17
CA ARG A 133 10.13 23.78 -24.34
C ARG A 133 9.26 23.75 -25.60
#